data_AF-D5BFQ1-F1
#
_entry.id   AF-D5BFQ1-F1
#
_cell.length_a   1.000
_cell.length_b   1.000
_cell.length_c   1.000
_cell.angle_alpha   90.00
_cell.angle_beta   90.00
_cell.angle_gamma   90.00
#
_symmetry.space_group_name_H-M   'P 1'
#
loop_
_entity.id
_entity.type
_entity.pdbx_description
1 polymer ?
#
loop_
_entity_poly.entity_id
_entity_poly.type
_entity_poly.pdbx_seq_one_letter_code
_entity_poly.pdbx_strand_id
1 'polypeptide(L)'
;MKARFIVLLSAVMLGSGAFAQDCTTTAALAYDDAKAKNYDAAYEPLMKVKEECPDYSLATFQYLAMVLNYKIDKATGDEKAKYIDELIDVYMGRLEHYPEKTKKGDIYSDIALLKFDNKVGTTEDRFNAFDKAYTEDKDNFTSPKGLYAYFDLMVNMQDAGDRELQDVFDIYDRVMAKIEEEEINEADRLQPLIEKQDAGEDLTSKEAKTAKIAEQRLTNFNAVKNALNAKLGARADCDNLVPLYEKDFEAKKGDVSWLRNANARLSAKDCEDPLFFKISEALHQLEPSAASAYSLGQLAEADGDRSKALEYYNEAAELEEDPADKAKIYYRIAQNYKSSGSFSQARSFYKKAIQAKPSYGRAYLNIADMYADSANNCGETAFDKRAVYWLAAEYVAKAGRVDPSLSNHANATVAAYNGRAPQKADVFQEGKKAGDAIQIGCWIGETVRIPQL
;
A
#
# COMPACT_ATOMS: atom_id res chain seq x y z
N MET A 1 -80.47 -35.47 49.70
CA MET A 1 -81.31 -34.89 48.63
C MET A 1 -80.61 -33.63 48.14
N LYS A 2 -80.42 -33.51 46.81
CA LYS A 2 -80.19 -32.31 45.96
C LYS A 2 -79.85 -30.98 46.69
N ALA A 3 -78.82 -30.22 46.30
CA ALA A 3 -78.76 -29.59 44.99
C ALA A 3 -77.34 -29.19 44.56
N ARG A 4 -77.07 -29.40 43.27
CA ARG A 4 -75.92 -28.88 42.51
C ARG A 4 -76.29 -27.48 42.02
N PHE A 5 -75.39 -26.50 42.22
CA PHE A 5 -75.34 -25.30 41.40
C PHE A 5 -74.11 -25.43 40.50
N ILE A 6 -74.36 -25.50 39.19
CA ILE A 6 -73.33 -25.48 38.14
C ILE A 6 -73.13 -24.01 37.78
N VAL A 7 -71.92 -23.49 37.98
CA VAL A 7 -71.45 -22.24 37.37
C VAL A 7 -70.58 -22.64 36.18
N LEU A 8 -71.05 -22.34 34.98
CA LEU A 8 -70.30 -22.45 33.73
C LEU A 8 -69.26 -21.32 33.69
N LEU A 9 -67.98 -21.67 33.78
CA LEU A 9 -66.86 -20.79 33.42
C LEU A 9 -66.56 -21.00 31.93
N SER A 10 -67.14 -20.16 31.08
CA SER A 10 -66.76 -20.03 29.68
C SER A 10 -65.62 -19.02 29.59
N ALA A 11 -64.36 -19.47 29.74
CA ALA A 11 -63.20 -18.65 29.42
C ALA A 11 -63.06 -18.58 27.90
N VAL A 12 -63.39 -17.42 27.35
CA VAL A 12 -63.14 -17.04 25.96
C VAL A 12 -61.62 -16.87 25.79
N MET A 13 -60.97 -17.91 25.26
CA MET A 13 -59.64 -17.83 24.65
C MET A 13 -59.83 -17.45 23.17
N LEU A 14 -60.01 -16.17 22.88
CA LEU A 14 -60.00 -15.65 21.51
C LEU A 14 -59.15 -14.38 21.50
N GLY A 15 -57.97 -14.45 20.87
CA GLY A 15 -57.14 -13.26 20.69
C GLY A 15 -55.78 -13.46 20.00
N SER A 16 -55.22 -14.67 19.92
CA SER A 16 -53.86 -14.88 19.36
C SER A 16 -53.81 -15.61 18.01
N GLY A 17 -54.86 -16.37 17.65
CA GLY A 17 -54.86 -17.17 16.42
C GLY A 17 -55.14 -16.40 15.12
N ALA A 18 -55.93 -15.33 15.17
CA ALA A 18 -56.32 -14.57 13.98
C ALA A 18 -55.19 -13.67 13.44
N PHE A 19 -54.42 -13.04 14.34
CA PHE A 19 -53.29 -12.17 13.97
C PHE A 19 -52.11 -12.95 13.36
N ALA A 20 -51.77 -14.12 13.92
CA ALA A 20 -50.70 -14.96 13.39
C ALA A 20 -50.99 -15.50 11.97
N GLN A 21 -52.26 -15.74 11.66
CA GLN A 21 -52.69 -16.22 10.34
C GLN A 21 -52.65 -15.10 9.27
N ASP A 22 -52.94 -13.84 9.65
CA ASP A 22 -52.88 -12.68 8.76
C ASP A 22 -51.44 -12.34 8.34
N CYS A 23 -50.49 -12.40 9.28
CA CYS A 23 -49.07 -12.13 8.99
C CYS A 23 -48.44 -13.17 8.07
N THR A 24 -48.84 -14.44 8.18
CA THR A 24 -48.29 -15.51 7.32
C THR A 24 -48.66 -15.29 5.86
N THR A 25 -49.94 -15.00 5.58
CA THR A 25 -50.41 -14.75 4.21
C THR A 25 -49.87 -13.43 3.66
N THR A 26 -49.87 -12.38 4.48
CA THR A 26 -49.34 -11.06 4.08
C THR A 26 -47.86 -11.14 3.74
N ALA A 27 -47.05 -11.79 4.59
CA ALA A 27 -45.62 -11.96 4.35
C ALA A 27 -45.33 -12.79 3.09
N ALA A 28 -46.04 -13.90 2.88
CA ALA A 28 -45.84 -14.76 1.71
C ALA A 28 -46.06 -13.99 0.39
N LEU A 29 -47.18 -13.27 0.28
CA LEU A 29 -47.48 -12.45 -0.90
C LEU A 29 -46.45 -11.34 -1.10
N ALA A 30 -46.09 -10.64 -0.02
CA ALA A 30 -45.13 -9.54 -0.08
C ALA A 30 -43.72 -10.00 -0.49
N TYR A 31 -43.30 -11.19 -0.05
CA TYR A 31 -42.03 -11.78 -0.44
C TYR A 31 -42.03 -12.16 -1.92
N ASP A 32 -43.14 -12.68 -2.44
CA ASP A 32 -43.23 -13.05 -3.85
C ASP A 32 -43.21 -11.80 -4.74
N ASP A 33 -43.88 -10.72 -4.34
CA ASP A 33 -43.76 -9.42 -5.00
C ASP A 33 -42.32 -8.88 -4.96
N ALA A 34 -41.66 -8.94 -3.80
CA ALA A 34 -40.27 -8.48 -3.67
C ALA A 34 -39.30 -9.33 -4.52
N LYS A 35 -39.47 -10.66 -4.57
CA LYS A 35 -38.68 -11.55 -5.45
C LYS A 35 -38.93 -11.25 -6.93
N ALA A 36 -40.17 -10.92 -7.29
CA ALA A 36 -40.54 -10.50 -8.64
C ALA A 36 -40.09 -9.06 -8.97
N LYS A 37 -39.47 -8.35 -8.02
CA LYS A 37 -39.05 -6.93 -8.11
C LYS A 37 -40.23 -5.96 -8.25
N ASN A 38 -41.43 -6.37 -7.85
CA ASN A 38 -42.60 -5.51 -7.73
C ASN A 38 -42.52 -4.70 -6.42
N TYR A 39 -41.45 -3.93 -6.26
CA TYR A 39 -41.11 -3.29 -4.98
C TYR A 39 -42.16 -2.28 -4.49
N ASP A 40 -42.86 -1.62 -5.41
CA ASP A 40 -43.94 -0.69 -5.04
C ASP A 40 -45.15 -1.43 -4.43
N ALA A 41 -45.47 -2.63 -4.92
CA ALA A 41 -46.52 -3.47 -4.35
C ALA A 41 -46.08 -4.16 -3.05
N ALA A 42 -44.79 -4.51 -2.94
CA ALA A 42 -44.24 -5.19 -1.76
C ALA A 42 -44.09 -4.28 -0.54
N TYR A 43 -43.96 -2.97 -0.72
CA TYR A 43 -43.59 -2.03 0.36
C TYR A 43 -44.57 -2.00 1.54
N GLU A 44 -45.84 -1.63 1.31
CA GLU A 44 -46.83 -1.52 2.39
C GLU A 44 -47.07 -2.86 3.13
N PRO A 45 -47.22 -4.00 2.43
CA PRO A 45 -47.33 -5.30 3.10
C PRO A 45 -46.09 -5.66 3.94
N LEU A 46 -44.88 -5.36 3.47
CA LEU A 46 -43.65 -5.62 4.24
C LEU A 46 -43.54 -4.73 5.47
N MET A 47 -43.91 -3.45 5.36
CA MET A 47 -43.99 -2.54 6.51
C MET A 47 -44.98 -3.06 7.56
N LYS A 48 -46.18 -3.47 7.13
CA LYS A 48 -47.18 -4.08 8.01
C LYS A 48 -46.64 -5.32 8.73
N VAL A 49 -45.98 -6.23 8.01
CA VAL A 49 -45.40 -7.45 8.63
C VAL A 49 -44.29 -7.09 9.62
N LYS A 50 -43.44 -6.09 9.33
CA LYS A 50 -42.41 -5.62 10.26
C LYS A 50 -43.03 -5.06 11.55
N GLU A 51 -44.10 -4.28 11.44
CA GLU A 51 -44.74 -3.62 12.60
C GLU A 51 -45.57 -4.58 13.46
N GLU A 52 -46.38 -5.43 12.83
CA GLU A 52 -47.32 -6.32 13.54
C GLU A 52 -46.68 -7.65 13.94
N CYS A 53 -45.68 -8.12 13.19
CA CYS A 53 -45.10 -9.45 13.31
C CYS A 53 -43.57 -9.47 13.09
N PRO A 54 -42.80 -8.65 13.83
CA PRO A 54 -41.36 -8.50 13.60
C PRO A 54 -40.58 -9.81 13.77
N ASP A 55 -41.02 -10.72 14.66
CA ASP A 55 -40.33 -12.00 14.90
C ASP A 55 -40.71 -13.11 13.90
N TYR A 56 -41.62 -12.86 12.95
CA TYR A 56 -42.10 -13.87 12.01
C TYR A 56 -41.00 -14.41 11.08
N SER A 57 -40.26 -13.53 10.41
CA SER A 57 -39.12 -13.94 9.59
C SER A 57 -38.12 -12.81 9.36
N LEU A 58 -36.83 -13.15 9.47
CA LEU A 58 -35.71 -12.30 9.06
C LEU A 58 -35.85 -11.80 7.61
N ALA A 59 -36.51 -12.59 6.76
CA ALA A 59 -36.75 -12.25 5.37
C ALA A 59 -37.55 -10.95 5.20
N THR A 60 -38.45 -10.61 6.14
CA THR A 60 -39.17 -9.33 6.12
C THR A 60 -38.21 -8.16 6.05
N PHE A 61 -37.23 -8.13 6.96
CA PHE A 61 -36.23 -7.07 7.01
C PHE A 61 -35.33 -7.05 5.77
N GLN A 62 -34.96 -8.22 5.25
CA GLN A 62 -34.12 -8.33 4.06
C GLN A 62 -34.82 -7.81 2.81
N TYR A 63 -36.07 -8.23 2.56
CA TYR A 63 -36.83 -7.77 1.41
C TYR A 63 -37.22 -6.30 1.54
N LEU A 64 -37.59 -5.85 2.74
CA LEU A 64 -37.93 -4.46 2.98
C LEU A 64 -36.72 -3.55 2.78
N ALA A 65 -35.52 -3.98 3.20
CA ALA A 65 -34.29 -3.25 2.90
C ALA A 65 -34.04 -3.13 1.39
N MET A 66 -34.28 -4.19 0.60
CA MET A 66 -34.17 -4.12 -0.87
C MET A 66 -35.18 -3.14 -1.49
N VAL A 67 -36.43 -3.18 -1.00
CA VAL A 67 -37.50 -2.28 -1.45
C VAL A 67 -37.17 -0.82 -1.14
N LEU A 68 -36.72 -0.55 0.08
CA LEU A 68 -36.37 0.79 0.52
C LEU A 68 -35.16 1.35 -0.24
N ASN A 69 -34.12 0.55 -0.49
CA ASN A 69 -33.02 0.97 -1.35
C ASN A 69 -33.51 1.40 -2.75
N TYR A 70 -34.38 0.59 -3.38
CA TYR A 70 -35.00 0.96 -4.66
C TYR A 70 -35.81 2.27 -4.59
N LYS A 71 -36.54 2.48 -3.49
CA LYS A 71 -37.31 3.72 -3.30
C LYS A 71 -36.40 4.93 -3.08
N ILE A 72 -35.33 4.80 -2.30
CA ILE A 72 -34.32 5.84 -2.07
C ILE A 72 -33.65 6.26 -3.38
N ASP A 73 -33.35 5.31 -4.27
CA ASP A 73 -32.74 5.59 -5.58
C ASP A 73 -33.66 6.39 -6.50
N LYS A 74 -34.99 6.30 -6.30
CA LYS A 74 -36.00 6.99 -7.12
C LYS A 74 -36.55 8.27 -6.50
N ALA A 75 -36.50 8.39 -5.18
CA ALA A 75 -37.04 9.52 -4.45
C ALA A 75 -36.09 10.73 -4.46
N THR A 76 -36.63 11.91 -4.16
CA THR A 76 -35.84 13.14 -3.96
C THR A 76 -36.40 13.94 -2.77
N GLY A 77 -35.63 14.89 -2.25
CA GLY A 77 -36.06 15.76 -1.15
C GLY A 77 -36.53 15.00 0.09
N ASP A 78 -37.61 15.46 0.71
CA ASP A 78 -38.14 14.95 1.98
C ASP A 78 -38.59 13.48 1.89
N GLU A 79 -39.10 13.05 0.73
CA GLU A 79 -39.50 11.66 0.50
C GLU A 79 -38.28 10.72 0.57
N LYS A 80 -37.16 11.14 -0.03
CA LYS A 80 -35.91 10.37 0.04
C LYS A 80 -35.39 10.29 1.48
N ALA A 81 -35.44 11.39 2.22
CA ALA A 81 -35.03 11.43 3.62
C ALA A 81 -35.88 10.47 4.48
N LYS A 82 -37.20 10.47 4.28
CA LYS A 82 -38.12 9.54 4.95
C LYS A 82 -37.74 8.07 4.70
N TYR A 83 -37.50 7.68 3.45
CA TYR A 83 -37.12 6.30 3.14
C TYR A 83 -35.75 5.90 3.70
N ILE A 84 -34.82 6.85 3.83
CA ILE A 84 -33.53 6.59 4.50
C ILE A 84 -33.76 6.31 5.99
N ASP A 85 -34.57 7.12 6.67
CA ASP A 85 -34.86 6.91 8.10
C ASP A 85 -35.58 5.57 8.34
N GLU A 86 -36.52 5.21 7.47
CA GLU A 86 -37.19 3.90 7.51
C GLU A 86 -36.20 2.75 7.27
N LEU A 87 -35.24 2.91 6.35
CA LEU A 87 -34.24 1.87 6.10
C LEU A 87 -33.31 1.69 7.29
N ILE A 88 -32.94 2.77 7.97
CA ILE A 88 -32.18 2.71 9.22
C ILE A 88 -33.01 1.96 10.28
N ASP A 89 -34.30 2.27 10.43
CA ASP A 89 -35.19 1.59 11.36
C ASP A 89 -35.35 0.08 11.04
N VAL A 90 -35.40 -0.29 9.76
CA VAL A 90 -35.38 -1.69 9.31
C VAL A 90 -34.10 -2.39 9.72
N TYR A 91 -32.95 -1.75 9.52
CA TYR A 91 -31.67 -2.31 9.95
C TYR A 91 -31.58 -2.47 11.48
N MET A 92 -32.04 -1.49 12.24
CA MET A 92 -32.06 -1.54 13.70
C MET A 92 -33.04 -2.60 14.23
N GLY A 93 -34.25 -2.68 13.66
CA GLY A 93 -35.22 -3.72 14.03
C GLY A 93 -34.69 -5.13 13.71
N ARG A 94 -33.93 -5.31 12.63
CA ARG A 94 -33.27 -6.59 12.36
C ARG A 94 -32.27 -6.97 13.46
N LEU A 95 -31.50 -6.01 13.97
CA LEU A 95 -30.56 -6.24 15.07
C LEU A 95 -31.28 -6.59 16.38
N GLU A 96 -32.44 -5.98 16.63
CA GLU A 96 -33.26 -6.22 17.81
C GLU A 96 -33.93 -7.60 17.80
N HIS A 97 -34.60 -7.93 16.70
CA HIS A 97 -35.42 -9.15 16.60
C HIS A 97 -34.64 -10.39 16.17
N TYR A 98 -33.51 -10.21 15.47
CA TYR A 98 -32.68 -11.32 14.99
C TYR A 98 -31.18 -11.16 15.31
N PRO A 99 -30.80 -10.90 16.58
CA PRO A 99 -29.40 -10.66 16.94
C PRO A 99 -28.51 -11.85 16.60
N GLU A 100 -28.96 -13.08 16.88
CA GLU A 100 -28.20 -14.32 16.64
C GLU A 100 -28.00 -14.67 15.15
N LYS A 101 -28.75 -14.01 14.25
CA LYS A 101 -28.68 -14.23 12.79
C LYS A 101 -28.18 -12.99 12.04
N THR A 102 -27.69 -11.99 12.78
CA THR A 102 -27.32 -10.70 12.24
C THR A 102 -25.93 -10.31 12.73
N LYS A 103 -25.01 -10.20 11.78
CA LYS A 103 -23.67 -9.66 12.03
C LYS A 103 -23.81 -8.16 12.26
N LYS A 104 -23.47 -7.69 13.45
CA LYS A 104 -23.73 -6.29 13.85
C LYS A 104 -22.87 -5.34 13.02
N GLY A 105 -21.62 -5.71 12.76
CA GLY A 105 -20.67 -4.93 11.97
C GLY A 105 -21.14 -4.70 10.55
N ASP A 106 -21.71 -5.73 9.90
CA ASP A 106 -22.31 -5.61 8.57
C ASP A 106 -23.45 -4.58 8.58
N ILE A 107 -24.38 -4.69 9.53
CA ILE A 107 -25.55 -3.78 9.58
C ILE A 107 -25.16 -2.35 9.94
N TYR A 108 -24.27 -2.15 10.90
CA TYR A 108 -23.80 -0.81 11.22
C TYR A 108 -22.99 -0.20 10.07
N SER A 109 -22.22 -1.01 9.33
CA SER A 109 -21.52 -0.58 8.11
C SER A 109 -22.50 -0.17 7.02
N ASP A 110 -23.59 -0.93 6.81
CA ASP A 110 -24.66 -0.58 5.86
C ASP A 110 -25.34 0.74 6.26
N ILE A 111 -25.67 0.94 7.54
CA ILE A 111 -26.23 2.20 8.05
C ILE A 111 -25.24 3.36 7.83
N ALA A 112 -23.96 3.16 8.13
CA ALA A 112 -22.94 4.18 7.97
C ALA A 112 -22.73 4.58 6.50
N LEU A 113 -22.70 3.60 5.59
CA LEU A 113 -22.64 3.83 4.14
C LEU A 113 -23.88 4.55 3.62
N LEU A 114 -25.07 4.16 4.08
CA LEU A 114 -26.31 4.82 3.71
C LEU A 114 -26.31 6.30 4.11
N LYS A 115 -25.87 6.59 5.34
CA LYS A 115 -25.70 7.97 5.83
C LYS A 115 -24.63 8.72 5.04
N PHE A 116 -23.51 8.08 4.73
CA PHE A 116 -22.41 8.67 3.96
C PHE A 116 -22.83 9.07 2.55
N ASP A 117 -23.41 8.12 1.80
CA ASP A 117 -23.80 8.29 0.40
C ASP A 117 -24.89 9.35 0.22
N ASN A 118 -25.77 9.49 1.21
CA ASN A 118 -26.87 10.44 1.19
C ASN A 118 -26.61 11.70 2.03
N LYS A 119 -25.41 11.85 2.60
CA LYS A 119 -25.01 13.00 3.44
C LYS A 119 -25.99 13.29 4.59
N VAL A 120 -26.46 12.22 5.24
CA VAL A 120 -27.37 12.32 6.39
C VAL A 120 -26.58 12.61 7.66
N GLY A 121 -27.00 13.64 8.40
CA GLY A 121 -26.32 14.10 9.60
C GLY A 121 -25.05 14.91 9.32
N THR A 122 -24.35 15.27 10.38
CA THR A 122 -23.07 15.98 10.31
C THR A 122 -21.94 15.06 9.82
N THR A 123 -20.75 15.60 9.55
CA THR A 123 -19.55 14.79 9.27
C THR A 123 -19.20 13.91 10.48
N GLU A 124 -19.34 14.44 11.69
CA GLU A 124 -19.10 13.71 12.94
C GLU A 124 -20.12 12.58 13.14
N ASP A 125 -21.41 12.81 12.86
CA ASP A 125 -22.43 11.74 12.94
C ASP A 125 -22.11 10.57 12.01
N ARG A 126 -21.66 10.88 10.78
CA ARG A 126 -21.28 9.87 9.79
C ARG A 126 -20.01 9.14 10.21
N PHE A 127 -19.03 9.86 10.76
CA PHE A 127 -17.81 9.25 11.28
C PHE A 127 -18.13 8.29 12.45
N ASN A 128 -18.94 8.74 13.40
CA ASN A 128 -19.35 7.94 14.56
C ASN A 128 -20.14 6.70 14.16
N ALA A 129 -20.90 6.74 13.06
CA ALA A 129 -21.57 5.56 12.53
C ALA A 129 -20.56 4.49 12.05
N PHE A 130 -19.48 4.89 11.36
CA PHE A 130 -18.40 3.98 10.99
C PHE A 130 -17.57 3.53 12.18
N ASP A 131 -17.25 4.44 13.11
CA ASP A 131 -16.50 4.11 14.31
C ASP A 131 -17.24 3.06 15.16
N LYS A 132 -18.57 3.21 15.30
CA LYS A 132 -19.42 2.20 15.93
C LYS A 132 -19.39 0.86 15.21
N ALA A 133 -19.49 0.87 13.87
CA ALA A 133 -19.42 -0.36 13.07
C ALA A 133 -18.09 -1.10 13.26
N TYR A 134 -16.99 -0.35 13.29
CA TYR A 134 -15.65 -0.90 13.49
C TYR A 134 -15.43 -1.41 14.92
N THR A 135 -15.86 -0.67 15.94
CA THR A 135 -15.57 -0.95 17.35
C THR A 135 -16.47 -2.03 17.94
N GLU A 136 -17.73 -2.12 17.54
CA GLU A 136 -18.66 -3.12 18.09
C GLU A 136 -18.50 -4.51 17.45
N ASP A 137 -17.99 -4.59 16.21
CA ASP A 137 -17.85 -5.86 15.48
C ASP A 137 -16.83 -5.72 14.33
N LYS A 138 -15.57 -5.53 14.70
CA LYS A 138 -14.43 -5.32 13.78
C LYS A 138 -14.35 -6.39 12.69
N ASP A 139 -14.56 -7.66 13.05
CA ASP A 139 -14.39 -8.79 12.14
C ASP A 139 -15.36 -8.72 10.95
N ASN A 140 -16.55 -8.14 11.15
CA ASN A 140 -17.55 -7.97 10.09
C ASN A 140 -17.52 -6.58 9.45
N PHE A 141 -16.61 -5.68 9.85
CA PHE A 141 -16.38 -4.41 9.14
C PHE A 141 -15.46 -4.60 7.93
N THR A 142 -16.00 -5.14 6.83
CA THR A 142 -15.20 -5.65 5.69
C THR A 142 -15.38 -4.90 4.37
N SER A 143 -16.13 -3.80 4.35
CA SER A 143 -16.43 -3.05 3.12
C SER A 143 -15.25 -2.17 2.70
N PRO A 144 -14.67 -2.34 1.49
CA PRO A 144 -13.63 -1.43 0.99
C PRO A 144 -14.11 0.03 0.97
N LYS A 145 -15.35 0.26 0.52
CA LYS A 145 -15.95 1.59 0.49
C LYS A 145 -16.16 2.15 1.91
N GLY A 146 -16.55 1.29 2.86
CA GLY A 146 -16.72 1.67 4.26
C GLY A 146 -15.40 2.10 4.90
N LEU A 147 -14.34 1.32 4.69
CA LEU A 147 -12.98 1.64 5.17
C LEU A 147 -12.47 2.97 4.59
N TYR A 148 -12.69 3.20 3.28
CA TYR A 148 -12.38 4.49 2.65
C TYR A 148 -13.16 5.64 3.29
N ALA A 149 -14.48 5.51 3.40
CA ALA A 149 -15.36 6.57 3.90
C ALA A 149 -15.04 6.93 5.36
N TYR A 150 -14.71 5.91 6.17
CA TYR A 150 -14.33 6.10 7.57
C TYR A 150 -13.07 6.97 7.71
N PHE A 151 -12.04 6.69 6.92
CA PHE A 151 -10.83 7.52 6.88
C PHE A 151 -11.09 8.90 6.25
N ASP A 152 -11.84 8.96 5.14
CA ASP A 152 -12.16 10.21 4.44
C ASP A 152 -12.86 11.22 5.35
N LEU A 153 -13.80 10.75 6.18
CA LEU A 153 -14.50 11.61 7.13
C LEU A 153 -13.56 12.19 8.20
N MET A 154 -12.58 11.40 8.69
CA MET A 154 -11.56 11.91 9.61
C MET A 154 -10.72 13.02 8.96
N VAL A 155 -10.28 12.79 7.72
CA VAL A 155 -9.55 13.79 6.94
C VAL A 155 -10.39 15.06 6.75
N ASN A 156 -11.67 14.94 6.42
CA ASN A 156 -12.56 16.09 6.23
C ASN A 156 -12.76 16.89 7.53
N MET A 157 -12.83 16.23 8.69
CA MET A 157 -12.91 16.91 9.99
C MET A 157 -11.58 17.60 10.35
N GLN A 158 -10.43 16.99 10.02
CA GLN A 158 -9.13 17.62 10.20
C GLN A 158 -8.96 18.85 9.29
N ASP A 159 -9.41 18.78 8.03
CA ASP A 159 -9.40 19.92 7.10
C ASP A 159 -10.30 21.07 7.58
N ALA A 160 -11.38 20.75 8.31
CA ALA A 160 -12.25 21.74 8.95
C ALA A 160 -11.65 22.34 10.24
N GLY A 161 -10.58 21.76 10.78
CA GLY A 161 -9.97 22.14 12.06
C GLY A 161 -10.63 21.53 13.30
N ASP A 162 -11.54 20.57 13.11
CA ASP A 162 -12.29 19.90 14.19
C ASP A 162 -11.54 18.70 14.80
N ARG A 163 -10.41 18.31 14.19
CA ARG A 163 -9.57 17.17 14.59
C ARG A 163 -8.10 17.50 14.46
N GLU A 164 -7.29 16.85 15.29
CA GLU A 164 -5.84 16.98 15.23
C GLU A 164 -5.28 16.10 14.12
N LEU A 165 -4.07 16.44 13.66
CA LEU A 165 -3.40 15.62 12.65
C LEU A 165 -3.11 14.19 13.15
N GLN A 166 -2.87 14.02 14.46
CA GLN A 166 -2.72 12.71 15.08
C GLN A 166 -3.95 11.82 14.85
N ASP A 167 -5.17 12.38 14.93
CA ASP A 167 -6.39 11.61 14.71
C ASP A 167 -6.45 11.02 13.29
N VAL A 168 -5.93 11.75 12.30
CA VAL A 168 -5.82 11.26 10.91
C VAL A 168 -4.87 10.08 10.82
N PHE A 169 -3.70 10.17 11.47
CA PHE A 169 -2.73 9.07 11.48
C PHE A 169 -3.26 7.83 12.21
N ASP A 170 -3.94 8.01 13.34
CA ASP A 170 -4.51 6.91 14.12
C ASP A 170 -5.59 6.15 13.34
N ILE A 171 -6.49 6.88 12.66
CA ILE A 171 -7.51 6.27 11.81
C ILE A 171 -6.88 5.65 10.56
N TYR A 172 -5.87 6.27 9.97
CA TYR A 172 -5.14 5.67 8.85
C TYR A 172 -4.53 4.32 9.25
N ASP A 173 -3.78 4.25 10.36
CA ASP A 173 -3.15 3.02 10.83
C ASP A 173 -4.18 1.92 11.10
N ARG A 174 -5.27 2.29 11.76
CA ARG A 174 -6.40 1.39 12.05
C ARG A 174 -7.01 0.82 10.77
N VAL A 175 -7.31 1.68 9.80
CA VAL A 175 -7.95 1.28 8.55
C VAL A 175 -7.00 0.46 7.68
N MET A 176 -5.72 0.82 7.61
CA MET A 176 -4.69 0.08 6.88
C MET A 176 -4.51 -1.33 7.42
N ALA A 177 -4.40 -1.49 8.74
CA ALA A 177 -4.31 -2.80 9.38
C ALA A 177 -5.53 -3.68 9.06
N LYS A 178 -6.73 -3.10 9.03
CA LYS A 178 -7.94 -3.84 8.64
C LYS A 178 -7.97 -4.17 7.14
N ILE A 179 -7.46 -3.29 6.27
CA ILE A 179 -7.33 -3.60 4.83
C ILE A 179 -6.39 -4.80 4.63
N GLU A 180 -5.24 -4.82 5.30
CA GLU A 180 -4.27 -5.93 5.22
C GLU A 180 -4.86 -7.25 5.71
N GLU A 181 -5.60 -7.22 6.84
CA GLU A 181 -6.34 -8.37 7.36
C GLU A 181 -7.34 -8.93 6.32
N GLU A 182 -8.10 -8.06 5.64
CA GLU A 182 -9.04 -8.48 4.61
C GLU A 182 -8.35 -8.96 3.33
N GLU A 183 -7.22 -8.36 2.94
CA GLU A 183 -6.41 -8.83 1.81
C GLU A 183 -5.91 -10.26 2.05
N ILE A 184 -5.46 -10.57 3.28
CA ILE A 184 -5.07 -11.93 3.67
C ILE A 184 -6.27 -12.88 3.60
N ASN A 185 -7.42 -12.49 4.17
CA ASN A 185 -8.63 -13.32 4.15
C ASN A 185 -9.09 -13.65 2.71
N GLU A 186 -8.99 -12.70 1.78
CA GLU A 186 -9.33 -12.95 0.37
C GLU A 186 -8.26 -13.79 -0.34
N ALA A 187 -6.98 -13.61 -0.02
CA ALA A 187 -5.90 -14.43 -0.56
C ALA A 187 -6.02 -15.89 -0.12
N ASP A 188 -6.30 -16.16 1.16
CA ASP A 188 -6.53 -17.50 1.71
C ASP A 188 -7.73 -18.19 1.04
N ARG A 189 -8.77 -17.42 0.68
CA ARG A 189 -9.93 -17.91 -0.06
C ARG A 189 -9.60 -18.25 -1.52
N LEU A 190 -8.63 -17.56 -2.12
CA LEU A 190 -8.18 -17.79 -3.50
C LEU A 190 -7.20 -18.94 -3.63
N GLN A 191 -6.30 -19.10 -2.65
CA GLN A 191 -5.22 -20.07 -2.70
C GLN A 191 -5.65 -21.48 -3.15
N PRO A 192 -6.65 -22.15 -2.53
CA PRO A 192 -7.05 -23.48 -2.95
C PRO A 192 -7.67 -23.53 -4.36
N LEU A 193 -8.23 -22.41 -4.84
CA LEU A 193 -8.81 -22.31 -6.18
C LEU A 193 -7.71 -22.17 -7.24
N ILE A 194 -6.67 -21.40 -6.92
CA ILE A 194 -5.47 -21.26 -7.75
C ILE A 194 -4.74 -22.60 -7.86
N GLU A 195 -4.51 -23.28 -6.74
CA GLU A 195 -3.87 -24.61 -6.72
C GLU A 195 -4.61 -25.64 -7.60
N LYS A 196 -5.95 -25.60 -7.58
CA LYS A 196 -6.80 -26.44 -8.42
C LYS A 196 -6.64 -26.13 -9.91
N GLN A 197 -6.60 -24.84 -10.25
CA GLN A 197 -6.39 -24.40 -11.63
C GLN A 197 -4.97 -24.75 -12.14
N ASP A 198 -3.95 -24.60 -11.29
CA ASP A 198 -2.56 -24.96 -11.61
C ASP A 198 -2.39 -26.48 -11.80
N ALA A 199 -3.18 -27.29 -11.09
CA ALA A 199 -3.28 -28.73 -11.30
C ALA A 199 -4.04 -29.13 -12.57
N GLY A 200 -4.61 -28.17 -13.32
CA GLY A 200 -5.38 -28.40 -14.54
C GLY A 200 -6.81 -28.88 -14.30
N GLU A 201 -7.35 -28.69 -13.09
CA GLU A 201 -8.73 -29.03 -12.76
C GLU A 201 -9.69 -27.86 -13.03
N ASP A 202 -10.90 -28.16 -13.52
CA ASP A 202 -11.94 -27.16 -13.73
C ASP A 202 -12.59 -26.70 -12.41
N LEU A 203 -12.79 -25.38 -12.28
CA LEU A 203 -13.59 -24.81 -11.21
C LEU A 203 -15.08 -25.05 -11.46
N THR A 204 -15.82 -25.44 -10.42
CA THR A 204 -17.28 -25.39 -10.43
C THR A 204 -17.78 -23.95 -10.58
N SER A 205 -19.03 -23.76 -11.02
CA SER A 205 -19.61 -22.41 -11.13
C SER A 205 -19.62 -21.63 -9.80
N LYS A 206 -19.71 -22.34 -8.67
CA LYS A 206 -19.64 -21.72 -7.33
C LYS A 206 -18.21 -21.26 -7.02
N GLU A 207 -17.21 -22.11 -7.27
CA GLU A 207 -15.79 -21.78 -7.09
C GLU A 207 -15.37 -20.62 -7.99
N ALA A 208 -15.74 -20.64 -9.27
CA ALA A 208 -15.45 -19.56 -10.21
C ALA A 208 -16.06 -18.22 -9.76
N LYS A 209 -17.29 -18.25 -9.19
CA LYS A 209 -17.91 -17.05 -8.61
C LYS A 209 -17.16 -16.57 -7.36
N THR A 210 -16.74 -17.48 -6.48
CA THR A 210 -15.94 -17.15 -5.30
C THR A 210 -14.62 -16.49 -5.68
N ALA A 211 -13.89 -17.07 -6.64
CA ALA A 211 -12.62 -16.53 -7.13
C ALA A 211 -12.80 -15.11 -7.66
N LYS A 212 -13.77 -14.92 -8.57
CA LYS A 212 -14.08 -13.61 -9.13
C LYS A 212 -14.39 -12.54 -8.07
N ILE A 213 -15.16 -12.91 -7.03
CA ILE A 213 -15.50 -11.97 -5.95
C ILE A 213 -14.26 -11.60 -5.14
N ALA A 214 -13.42 -12.59 -4.80
CA ALA A 214 -12.20 -12.36 -4.02
C ALA A 214 -11.20 -11.49 -4.80
N GLU A 215 -10.95 -11.78 -6.08
CA GLU A 215 -10.12 -10.96 -6.97
C GLU A 215 -10.62 -9.51 -7.07
N GLN A 216 -11.94 -9.34 -7.21
CA GLN A 216 -12.54 -8.00 -7.26
C GLN A 216 -12.40 -7.27 -5.92
N ARG A 217 -12.54 -7.97 -4.79
CA ARG A 217 -12.33 -7.39 -3.45
C ARG A 217 -10.88 -6.97 -3.26
N LEU A 218 -9.91 -7.81 -3.61
CA LEU A 218 -8.48 -7.45 -3.59
C LEU A 218 -8.17 -6.21 -4.44
N THR A 219 -8.75 -6.14 -5.65
CA THR A 219 -8.61 -4.96 -6.52
C THR A 219 -9.17 -3.70 -5.85
N ASN A 220 -10.33 -3.80 -5.20
CA ASN A 220 -10.95 -2.69 -4.50
C ASN A 220 -10.15 -2.26 -3.26
N PHE A 221 -9.63 -3.20 -2.47
CA PHE A 221 -8.78 -2.90 -1.31
C PHE A 221 -7.49 -2.19 -1.73
N ASN A 222 -6.85 -2.63 -2.81
CA ASN A 222 -5.68 -1.95 -3.36
C ASN A 222 -6.02 -0.51 -3.81
N ALA A 223 -7.16 -0.32 -4.50
CA ALA A 223 -7.61 1.02 -4.88
C ALA A 223 -7.85 1.93 -3.65
N VAL A 224 -8.46 1.40 -2.59
CA VAL A 224 -8.69 2.12 -1.33
C VAL A 224 -7.36 2.47 -0.66
N LYS A 225 -6.43 1.51 -0.55
CA LYS A 225 -5.07 1.70 0.00
C LYS A 225 -4.33 2.83 -0.72
N ASN A 226 -4.39 2.86 -2.05
CA ASN A 226 -3.78 3.93 -2.85
C ASN A 226 -4.45 5.30 -2.58
N ALA A 227 -5.78 5.34 -2.46
CA ALA A 227 -6.51 6.57 -2.15
C ALA A 227 -6.19 7.11 -0.74
N LEU A 228 -6.06 6.21 0.24
CA LEU A 228 -5.61 6.52 1.60
C LEU A 228 -4.19 7.10 1.59
N ASN A 229 -3.25 6.41 0.92
CA ASN A 229 -1.86 6.85 0.78
C ASN A 229 -1.75 8.23 0.13
N ALA A 230 -2.56 8.52 -0.88
CA ALA A 230 -2.56 9.82 -1.55
C ALA A 230 -3.04 10.94 -0.60
N LYS A 231 -4.11 10.69 0.16
CA LYS A 231 -4.63 11.65 1.15
C LYS A 231 -3.67 11.86 2.31
N LEU A 232 -3.06 10.80 2.84
CA LEU A 232 -2.07 10.89 3.90
C LEU A 232 -0.80 11.59 3.39
N GLY A 233 -0.33 11.24 2.19
CA GLY A 233 0.87 11.80 1.58
C GLY A 233 0.82 13.31 1.38
N ALA A 234 -0.36 13.91 1.23
CA ALA A 234 -0.54 15.36 1.17
C ALA A 234 -0.37 16.07 2.53
N ARG A 235 -0.35 15.32 3.63
CA ARG A 235 -0.25 15.79 5.03
C ARG A 235 0.98 15.26 5.75
N ALA A 236 1.56 14.18 5.25
CA ALA A 236 2.75 13.53 5.79
C ALA A 236 3.98 14.14 5.13
N ASP A 237 4.42 15.30 5.63
CA ASP A 237 5.76 15.86 5.40
C ASP A 237 6.58 15.76 6.69
N CYS A 238 7.88 16.09 6.63
CA CYS A 238 8.76 15.95 7.78
C CYS A 238 8.38 16.88 8.94
N ASP A 239 7.88 18.09 8.64
CA ASP A 239 7.45 19.06 9.65
C ASP A 239 6.28 18.53 10.50
N ASN A 240 5.43 17.69 9.90
CA ASN A 240 4.32 17.04 10.58
C ASN A 240 4.70 15.70 11.20
N LEU A 241 5.45 14.86 10.48
CA LEU A 241 5.79 13.49 10.92
C LEU A 241 6.77 13.49 12.09
N VAL A 242 7.76 14.37 12.10
CA VAL A 242 8.81 14.38 13.12
C VAL A 242 8.23 14.70 14.51
N PRO A 243 7.48 15.80 14.72
CA PRO A 243 6.93 16.10 16.05
C PRO A 243 5.93 15.04 16.52
N LEU A 244 5.16 14.47 15.60
CA LEU A 244 4.21 13.40 15.87
C LEU A 244 4.91 12.18 16.47
N TYR A 245 5.97 11.71 15.82
CA TYR A 245 6.69 10.52 16.26
C TYR A 245 7.61 10.78 17.45
N GLU A 246 8.17 11.99 17.60
CA GLU A 246 9.07 12.32 18.71
C GLU A 246 8.33 12.17 20.05
N LYS A 247 7.06 12.62 20.08
CA LYS A 247 6.20 12.52 21.27
C LYS A 247 6.01 11.09 21.75
N ASP A 248 5.92 10.15 20.83
CA ASP A 248 5.57 8.75 21.10
C ASP A 248 6.79 7.83 21.20
N PHE A 249 7.94 8.25 20.70
CA PHE A 249 9.13 7.41 20.53
C PHE A 249 9.54 6.70 21.82
N GLU A 250 9.70 7.42 22.93
CA GLU A 250 10.17 6.80 24.18
C GLU A 250 9.23 5.72 24.71
N ALA A 251 7.92 5.87 24.50
CA ALA A 251 6.92 4.89 24.92
C ALA A 251 6.80 3.71 23.94
N LYS A 252 7.05 3.94 22.65
CA LYS A 252 6.81 2.96 21.57
C LYS A 252 8.07 2.40 20.91
N LYS A 253 9.28 2.76 21.35
CA LYS A 253 10.56 2.24 20.82
C LYS A 253 10.79 0.72 20.98
N GLY A 254 9.88 0.00 21.63
CA GLY A 254 9.86 -1.47 21.66
C GLY A 254 8.76 -2.10 20.80
N ASP A 255 7.87 -1.30 20.22
CA ASP A 255 6.79 -1.76 19.35
C ASP A 255 7.30 -1.80 17.90
N VAL A 256 7.60 -3.00 17.43
CA VAL A 256 8.13 -3.24 16.08
C VAL A 256 7.19 -2.74 14.99
N SER A 257 5.86 -2.89 15.17
CA SER A 257 4.88 -2.46 14.16
C SER A 257 4.87 -0.93 14.05
N TRP A 258 4.85 -0.25 15.19
CA TRP A 258 4.92 1.21 15.24
C TRP A 258 6.23 1.73 14.65
N LEU A 259 7.37 1.14 15.03
CA LEU A 259 8.69 1.51 14.51
C LEU A 259 8.77 1.31 12.99
N ARG A 260 8.25 0.20 12.46
CA ARG A 260 8.22 -0.09 11.02
C ARG A 260 7.41 0.97 10.27
N ASN A 261 6.23 1.31 10.77
CA ASN A 261 5.36 2.31 10.16
C ASN A 261 5.97 3.71 10.20
N ALA A 262 6.53 4.11 11.35
CA ALA A 262 7.19 5.40 11.51
C ALA A 262 8.42 5.51 10.62
N ASN A 263 9.28 4.48 10.60
CA ASN A 263 10.46 4.42 9.74
C ASN A 263 10.09 4.53 8.26
N ALA A 264 9.09 3.75 7.81
CA ALA A 264 8.64 3.76 6.42
C ALA A 264 8.11 5.14 5.99
N ARG A 265 7.32 5.81 6.84
CA ARG A 265 6.74 7.13 6.52
C ARG A 265 7.78 8.24 6.50
N LEU A 266 8.69 8.26 7.48
CA LEU A 266 9.79 9.22 7.52
C LEU A 266 10.75 9.02 6.34
N SER A 267 11.08 7.77 6.02
CA SER A 267 11.93 7.41 4.86
C SER A 267 11.27 7.78 3.53
N ALA A 268 9.97 7.53 3.35
CA ALA A 268 9.25 7.86 2.13
C ALA A 268 9.17 9.37 1.84
N LYS A 269 9.51 10.20 2.83
CA LYS A 269 9.54 11.67 2.74
C LYS A 269 10.94 12.25 2.82
N ASP A 270 11.96 11.39 2.77
CA ASP A 270 13.37 11.75 2.87
C ASP A 270 13.64 12.63 4.11
N CYS A 271 13.03 12.30 5.25
CA CYS A 271 13.22 13.06 6.48
C CYS A 271 14.59 12.79 7.10
N GLU A 272 15.47 13.78 7.09
CA GLU A 272 16.83 13.72 7.65
C GLU A 272 16.89 14.27 9.09
N ASP A 273 15.93 13.89 9.94
CA ASP A 273 15.84 14.35 11.34
C ASP A 273 16.46 13.34 12.33
N PRO A 274 17.10 13.79 13.44
CA PRO A 274 17.59 12.91 14.51
C PRO A 274 16.60 11.83 14.98
N LEU A 275 15.31 12.11 14.97
CA LEU A 275 14.28 11.14 15.31
C LEU A 275 14.23 9.96 14.33
N PHE A 276 14.26 10.25 13.03
CA PHE A 276 14.20 9.20 12.00
C PHE A 276 15.32 8.19 12.24
N PHE A 277 16.50 8.70 12.56
CA PHE A 277 17.67 7.90 12.90
C PHE A 277 17.50 7.07 14.17
N LYS A 278 16.97 7.64 15.26
CA LYS A 278 16.63 6.88 16.48
C LYS A 278 15.62 5.77 16.19
N ILE A 279 14.62 6.04 15.35
CA ILE A 279 13.59 5.08 14.93
C ILE A 279 14.21 3.97 14.08
N SER A 280 15.03 4.31 13.08
CA SER A 280 15.76 3.32 12.26
C SER A 280 16.65 2.43 13.12
N GLU A 281 17.36 3.01 14.09
CA GLU A 281 18.24 2.26 14.99
C GLU A 281 17.45 1.31 15.89
N ALA A 282 16.38 1.80 16.54
CA ALA A 282 15.52 0.96 17.37
C ALA A 282 14.86 -0.16 16.57
N LEU A 283 14.36 0.13 15.36
CA LEU A 283 13.79 -0.88 14.47
C LEU A 283 14.83 -1.93 14.09
N HIS A 284 16.03 -1.50 13.69
CA HIS A 284 17.09 -2.39 13.28
C HIS A 284 17.57 -3.30 14.43
N GLN A 285 17.62 -2.80 15.67
CA GLN A 285 17.96 -3.63 16.84
C GLN A 285 16.95 -4.76 17.11
N LEU A 286 15.68 -4.55 16.77
CA LEU A 286 14.60 -5.52 17.00
C LEU A 286 14.37 -6.44 15.80
N GLU A 287 14.45 -5.89 14.59
CA GLU A 287 14.22 -6.57 13.31
C GLU A 287 15.18 -6.02 12.24
N PRO A 288 16.42 -6.53 12.19
CA PRO A 288 17.38 -6.16 11.15
C PRO A 288 16.82 -6.46 9.76
N SER A 289 16.92 -5.50 8.84
CA SER A 289 16.55 -5.66 7.43
C SER A 289 17.49 -4.87 6.54
N ALA A 290 17.51 -5.20 5.25
CA ALA A 290 18.30 -4.46 4.27
C ALA A 290 17.97 -2.96 4.26
N ALA A 291 16.69 -2.60 4.36
CA ALA A 291 16.22 -1.23 4.37
C ALA A 291 16.65 -0.47 5.66
N SER A 292 16.55 -1.10 6.83
CA SER A 292 16.95 -0.47 8.09
C SER A 292 18.47 -0.28 8.16
N ALA A 293 19.25 -1.29 7.74
CA ALA A 293 20.70 -1.18 7.62
C ALA A 293 21.12 -0.11 6.60
N TYR A 294 20.47 -0.04 5.42
CA TYR A 294 20.78 0.99 4.44
C TYR A 294 20.54 2.41 4.98
N SER A 295 19.43 2.61 5.70
CA SER A 295 19.09 3.89 6.33
C SER A 295 20.12 4.31 7.38
N LEU A 296 20.57 3.37 8.23
CA LEU A 296 21.65 3.61 9.20
C LEU A 296 23.00 3.89 8.52
N GLY A 297 23.26 3.29 7.37
CA GLY A 297 24.43 3.62 6.55
C GLY A 297 24.40 5.06 6.02
N GLN A 298 23.24 5.52 5.56
CA GLN A 298 23.06 6.91 5.10
C GLN A 298 23.24 7.92 6.24
N LEU A 299 22.70 7.60 7.42
CA LEU A 299 22.91 8.38 8.63
C LEU A 299 24.40 8.53 8.96
N ALA A 300 25.09 7.41 9.10
CA ALA A 300 26.50 7.43 9.47
C ALA A 300 27.35 8.16 8.42
N GLU A 301 26.96 8.09 7.14
CA GLU A 301 27.59 8.87 6.07
C GLU A 301 27.35 10.38 6.22
N ALA A 302 26.13 10.80 6.56
CA ALA A 302 25.78 12.19 6.83
C ALA A 302 26.52 12.75 8.06
N ASP A 303 26.70 11.92 9.09
CA ASP A 303 27.48 12.24 10.30
C ASP A 303 29.00 12.26 10.06
N GLY A 304 29.44 11.86 8.86
CA GLY A 304 30.85 11.75 8.51
C GLY A 304 31.56 10.52 9.10
N ASP A 305 30.84 9.65 9.83
CA ASP A 305 31.35 8.36 10.28
C ASP A 305 31.33 7.34 9.14
N ARG A 306 32.30 7.52 8.27
CA ARG A 306 32.54 6.68 7.11
C ARG A 306 32.71 5.19 7.46
N SER A 307 33.31 4.88 8.60
CA SER A 307 33.56 3.48 8.99
C SER A 307 32.26 2.78 9.29
N LYS A 308 31.42 3.40 10.13
CA LYS A 308 30.10 2.90 10.50
C LYS A 308 29.14 2.86 9.30
N ALA A 309 29.23 3.85 8.41
CA ALA A 309 28.46 3.86 7.17
C ALA A 309 28.75 2.62 6.31
N LEU A 310 30.04 2.28 6.12
CA LEU A 310 30.44 1.11 5.35
C LEU A 310 30.02 -0.19 6.05
N GLU A 311 30.06 -0.28 7.37
CA GLU A 311 29.57 -1.44 8.12
C GLU A 311 28.09 -1.69 7.80
N TYR A 312 27.23 -0.69 8.02
CA TYR A 312 25.80 -0.81 7.75
C TYR A 312 25.46 -1.03 6.27
N TYR A 313 26.15 -0.37 5.35
CA TYR A 313 25.91 -0.62 3.93
C TYR A 313 26.32 -2.04 3.51
N ASN A 314 27.38 -2.62 4.08
CA ASN A 314 27.74 -4.00 3.80
C ASN A 314 26.70 -4.97 4.37
N GLU A 315 26.23 -4.73 5.60
CA GLU A 315 25.12 -5.50 6.18
C GLU A 315 23.85 -5.39 5.32
N ALA A 316 23.50 -4.19 4.87
CA ALA A 316 22.36 -3.97 3.98
C ALA A 316 22.51 -4.79 2.69
N ALA A 317 23.72 -4.83 2.11
CA ALA A 317 23.99 -5.64 0.93
C ALA A 317 23.95 -7.15 1.20
N GLU A 318 24.23 -7.61 2.42
CA GLU A 318 24.13 -9.01 2.81
C GLU A 318 22.66 -9.45 2.94
N LEU A 319 21.82 -8.59 3.54
CA LEU A 319 20.39 -8.83 3.76
C LEU A 319 19.53 -8.64 2.51
N GLU A 320 19.99 -7.86 1.52
CA GLU A 320 19.18 -7.54 0.34
C GLU A 320 19.12 -8.71 -0.67
N GLU A 321 17.91 -9.09 -1.07
CA GLU A 321 17.65 -10.15 -2.04
C GLU A 321 17.32 -9.59 -3.43
N ASP A 322 16.71 -8.41 -3.53
CA ASP A 322 16.37 -7.81 -4.81
C ASP A 322 17.63 -7.32 -5.56
N PRO A 323 17.89 -7.79 -6.79
CA PRO A 323 19.10 -7.41 -7.52
C PRO A 323 19.20 -5.91 -7.84
N ALA A 324 18.07 -5.21 -8.04
CA ALA A 324 18.08 -3.80 -8.39
C ALA A 324 18.38 -2.92 -7.17
N ASP A 325 17.84 -3.26 -6.00
CA ASP A 325 18.14 -2.57 -4.74
C ASP A 325 19.54 -2.91 -4.24
N LYS A 326 19.98 -4.17 -4.35
CA LYS A 326 21.35 -4.59 -4.05
C LYS A 326 22.38 -3.82 -4.88
N ALA A 327 22.08 -3.54 -6.15
CA ALA A 327 22.91 -2.71 -7.00
C ALA A 327 23.00 -1.25 -6.50
N LYS A 328 21.92 -0.67 -5.97
CA LYS A 328 21.93 0.68 -5.38
C LYS A 328 22.83 0.72 -4.13
N ILE A 329 22.76 -0.31 -3.28
CA ILE A 329 23.59 -0.41 -2.07
C ILE A 329 25.08 -0.50 -2.45
N TYR A 330 25.45 -1.41 -3.37
CA TYR A 330 26.84 -1.50 -3.84
C TYR A 330 27.32 -0.21 -4.51
N TYR A 331 26.45 0.48 -5.25
CA TYR A 331 26.78 1.77 -5.83
C TYR A 331 27.08 2.81 -4.76
N ARG A 332 26.33 2.84 -3.66
CA ARG A 332 26.57 3.75 -2.53
C ARG A 332 27.90 3.44 -1.82
N ILE A 333 28.19 2.17 -1.54
CA ILE A 333 29.50 1.74 -1.00
C ILE A 333 30.66 2.21 -1.91
N ALA A 334 30.48 2.06 -3.23
CA ALA A 334 31.47 2.49 -4.21
C ALA A 334 31.67 4.02 -4.22
N GLN A 335 30.60 4.80 -4.07
CA GLN A 335 30.69 6.26 -3.93
C GLN A 335 31.46 6.66 -2.68
N ASN A 336 31.21 5.97 -1.57
CA ASN A 336 31.96 6.17 -0.34
C ASN A 336 33.45 5.89 -0.59
N TYR A 337 33.85 4.73 -1.13
CA TYR A 337 35.24 4.48 -1.53
C TYR A 337 35.82 5.50 -2.51
N LYS A 338 35.04 6.01 -3.47
CA LYS A 338 35.47 7.05 -4.41
C LYS A 338 35.80 8.35 -3.67
N SER A 339 34.99 8.75 -2.69
CA SER A 339 35.19 10.01 -1.96
C SER A 339 36.44 10.05 -1.08
N SER A 340 36.98 8.89 -0.64
CA SER A 340 38.30 8.82 0.04
C SER A 340 39.48 8.68 -0.91
N GLY A 341 39.26 8.67 -2.23
CA GLY A 341 40.32 8.37 -3.21
C GLY A 341 40.70 6.89 -3.28
N SER A 342 39.94 5.99 -2.64
CA SER A 342 40.16 4.54 -2.66
C SER A 342 39.62 3.91 -3.96
N PHE A 343 40.14 4.34 -5.11
CA PHE A 343 39.58 4.03 -6.43
C PHE A 343 39.57 2.54 -6.80
N SER A 344 40.56 1.75 -6.35
CA SER A 344 40.55 0.30 -6.56
C SER A 344 39.35 -0.38 -5.91
N GLN A 345 39.04 -0.01 -4.66
CA GLN A 345 37.88 -0.53 -3.92
C GLN A 345 36.57 0.00 -4.52
N ALA A 346 36.52 1.30 -4.84
CA ALA A 346 35.37 1.91 -5.50
C ALA A 346 35.01 1.18 -6.79
N ARG A 347 35.99 0.91 -7.66
CA ARG A 347 35.79 0.15 -8.90
C ARG A 347 35.27 -1.27 -8.62
N SER A 348 35.81 -1.95 -7.60
CA SER A 348 35.35 -3.29 -7.24
C SER A 348 33.85 -3.30 -6.90
N PHE A 349 33.39 -2.36 -6.09
CA PHE A 349 31.98 -2.23 -5.73
C PHE A 349 31.09 -1.72 -6.89
N TYR A 350 31.59 -0.81 -7.74
CA TYR A 350 30.86 -0.47 -8.97
C TYR A 350 30.70 -1.70 -9.89
N LYS A 351 31.71 -2.58 -9.98
CA LYS A 351 31.60 -3.85 -10.71
C LYS A 351 30.60 -4.80 -10.06
N LYS A 352 30.51 -4.86 -8.72
CA LYS A 352 29.44 -5.61 -8.02
C LYS A 352 28.05 -5.05 -8.33
N ALA A 353 27.89 -3.72 -8.34
CA ALA A 353 26.62 -3.08 -8.74
C ALA A 353 26.22 -3.45 -10.18
N ILE A 354 27.19 -3.46 -11.11
CA ILE A 354 26.99 -3.89 -12.50
C ILE A 354 26.64 -5.38 -12.59
N GLN A 355 27.23 -6.23 -11.75
CA GLN A 355 26.91 -7.66 -11.70
C GLN A 355 25.48 -7.90 -11.21
N ALA A 356 25.04 -7.18 -10.16
CA ALA A 356 23.69 -7.26 -9.66
C ALA A 356 22.65 -6.69 -10.64
N LYS A 357 22.98 -5.57 -11.30
CA LYS A 357 22.15 -4.95 -12.33
C LYS A 357 22.99 -4.55 -13.56
N PRO A 358 23.03 -5.38 -14.61
CA PRO A 358 23.82 -5.10 -15.81
C PRO A 358 23.48 -3.77 -16.53
N SER A 359 22.26 -3.27 -16.35
CA SER A 359 21.79 -1.98 -16.88
C SER A 359 22.13 -0.77 -16.01
N TYR A 360 22.95 -0.92 -14.95
CA TYR A 360 23.28 0.17 -14.03
C TYR A 360 24.33 1.13 -14.63
N GLY A 361 23.95 1.87 -15.67
CA GLY A 361 24.84 2.73 -16.46
C GLY A 361 25.65 3.76 -15.64
N ARG A 362 25.08 4.26 -14.54
CA ARG A 362 25.76 5.22 -13.63
C ARG A 362 27.04 4.66 -13.02
N ALA A 363 27.14 3.35 -12.80
CA ALA A 363 28.37 2.72 -12.28
C ALA A 363 29.50 2.75 -13.32
N TYR A 364 29.18 2.51 -14.61
CA TYR A 364 30.15 2.63 -15.69
C TYR A 364 30.68 4.07 -15.85
N LEU A 365 29.80 5.07 -15.77
CA LEU A 365 30.21 6.49 -15.81
C LEU A 365 31.17 6.81 -14.67
N ASN A 366 30.87 6.39 -13.44
CA ASN A 366 31.74 6.67 -12.30
C ASN A 366 33.11 5.98 -12.40
N ILE A 367 33.17 4.78 -12.98
CA ILE A 367 34.47 4.12 -13.30
C ILE A 367 35.24 4.94 -14.34
N ALA A 368 34.57 5.38 -15.42
CA ALA A 368 35.19 6.19 -16.45
C ALA A 368 35.73 7.52 -15.93
N ASP A 369 34.98 8.20 -15.07
CA ASP A 369 35.39 9.45 -14.44
C ASP A 369 36.62 9.25 -13.57
N MET A 370 36.65 8.20 -12.73
CA MET A 370 37.84 7.88 -11.93
C MET A 370 39.08 7.60 -12.81
N TYR A 371 38.91 6.94 -13.95
CA TYR A 371 40.00 6.73 -14.92
C TYR A 371 40.48 8.05 -15.52
N ALA A 372 39.55 8.88 -16.00
CA ALA A 372 39.86 10.19 -16.59
C ALA A 372 40.57 11.12 -15.59
N ASP A 373 40.11 11.15 -14.34
CA ASP A 373 40.72 11.92 -13.23
C ASP A 373 42.14 11.42 -12.90
N SER A 374 42.39 10.13 -13.11
CA SER A 374 43.69 9.52 -12.86
C SER A 374 44.66 9.59 -14.04
N ALA A 375 44.22 10.06 -15.22
CA ALA A 375 44.99 10.00 -16.47
C ALA A 375 46.40 10.59 -16.35
N ASN A 376 46.55 11.75 -15.71
CA ASN A 376 47.84 12.43 -15.55
C ASN A 376 48.84 11.66 -14.66
N ASN A 377 48.33 10.79 -13.79
CA ASN A 377 49.09 10.03 -12.81
C ASN A 377 49.25 8.55 -13.20
N CYS A 378 48.65 8.12 -14.30
CA CYS A 378 48.60 6.74 -14.75
C CYS A 378 49.20 6.59 -16.16
N GLY A 379 50.53 6.61 -16.23
CA GLY A 379 51.31 6.42 -17.47
C GLY A 379 52.72 6.98 -17.33
N GLU A 380 53.67 6.44 -18.10
CA GLU A 380 55.08 6.89 -18.08
C GLU A 380 55.30 8.02 -19.09
N THR A 381 54.74 7.88 -20.29
CA THR A 381 54.84 8.87 -21.36
C THR A 381 53.58 9.73 -21.48
N ALA A 382 53.69 10.85 -22.21
CA ALA A 382 52.51 11.66 -22.55
C ALA A 382 51.48 10.86 -23.37
N PHE A 383 51.93 9.91 -24.19
CA PHE A 383 51.06 9.02 -24.94
C PHE A 383 50.27 8.10 -24.02
N ASP A 384 50.94 7.41 -23.08
CA ASP A 384 50.29 6.45 -22.17
C ASP A 384 49.26 7.13 -21.26
N LYS A 385 49.61 8.30 -20.72
CA LYS A 385 48.69 9.10 -19.90
C LYS A 385 47.44 9.51 -20.66
N ARG A 386 47.59 9.92 -21.92
CA ARG A 386 46.44 10.27 -22.77
C ARG A 386 45.65 9.03 -23.18
N ALA A 387 46.28 7.87 -23.36
CA ALA A 387 45.61 6.63 -23.73
C ALA A 387 44.55 6.18 -22.70
N VAL A 388 44.67 6.61 -21.44
CA VAL A 388 43.64 6.42 -20.39
C VAL A 388 42.28 6.96 -20.83
N TYR A 389 42.23 8.05 -21.60
CA TYR A 389 40.98 8.61 -22.09
C TYR A 389 40.25 7.71 -23.09
N TRP A 390 40.96 6.86 -23.85
CA TRP A 390 40.29 5.82 -24.65
C TRP A 390 39.59 4.80 -23.77
N LEU A 391 40.25 4.35 -22.69
CA LEU A 391 39.66 3.39 -21.76
C LEU A 391 38.43 4.00 -21.07
N ALA A 392 38.55 5.25 -20.62
CA ALA A 392 37.42 5.98 -20.05
C ALA A 392 36.27 6.08 -21.06
N ALA A 393 36.55 6.44 -22.31
CA ALA A 393 35.54 6.52 -23.38
C ALA A 393 34.85 5.17 -23.63
N GLU A 394 35.56 4.04 -23.58
CA GLU A 394 34.93 2.71 -23.70
C GLU A 394 33.92 2.44 -22.56
N TYR A 395 34.23 2.82 -21.33
CA TYR A 395 33.32 2.67 -20.19
C TYR A 395 32.11 3.60 -20.32
N VAL A 396 32.29 4.85 -20.78
CA VAL A 396 31.18 5.78 -21.05
C VAL A 396 30.29 5.24 -22.18
N ALA A 397 30.88 4.71 -23.25
CA ALA A 397 30.12 4.10 -24.35
C ALA A 397 29.31 2.88 -23.87
N LYS A 398 29.88 2.05 -22.99
CA LYS A 398 29.15 0.95 -22.34
C LYS A 398 27.99 1.49 -21.51
N ALA A 399 28.18 2.56 -20.74
CA ALA A 399 27.13 3.19 -19.94
C ALA A 399 25.92 3.58 -20.80
N GLY A 400 26.14 4.33 -21.88
CA GLY A 400 25.06 4.77 -22.78
C GLY A 400 24.38 3.65 -23.56
N ARG A 401 25.06 2.49 -23.73
CA ARG A 401 24.50 1.29 -24.38
C ARG A 401 23.61 0.47 -23.46
N VAL A 402 24.00 0.32 -22.19
CA VAL A 402 23.24 -0.48 -21.21
C VAL A 402 22.14 0.32 -20.52
N ASP A 403 22.24 1.65 -20.54
CA ASP A 403 21.27 2.58 -19.99
C ASP A 403 20.98 3.70 -21.02
N PRO A 404 19.95 3.52 -21.88
CA PRO A 404 19.59 4.48 -22.92
C PRO A 404 19.24 5.88 -22.41
N SER A 405 18.85 6.02 -21.12
CA SER A 405 18.58 7.33 -20.53
C SER A 405 19.85 8.20 -20.46
N LEU A 406 21.03 7.56 -20.50
CA LEU A 406 22.33 8.23 -20.45
C LEU A 406 22.92 8.48 -21.84
N SER A 407 22.32 8.02 -22.94
CA SER A 407 22.98 8.01 -24.26
C SER A 407 23.45 9.40 -24.73
N ASN A 408 22.64 10.46 -24.53
CA ASN A 408 23.02 11.81 -24.94
C ASN A 408 24.25 12.33 -24.17
N HIS A 409 24.24 12.17 -22.85
CA HIS A 409 25.37 12.54 -22.00
C HIS A 409 26.60 11.68 -22.31
N ALA A 410 26.42 10.37 -22.45
CA ALA A 410 27.48 9.44 -22.79
C ALA A 410 28.15 9.78 -24.13
N ASN A 411 27.38 10.09 -25.16
CA ASN A 411 27.92 10.47 -26.48
C ASN A 411 28.77 11.75 -26.40
N ALA A 412 28.31 12.77 -25.67
CA ALA A 412 29.05 14.00 -25.47
C ALA A 412 30.37 13.75 -24.70
N THR A 413 30.32 12.94 -23.63
CA THR A 413 31.49 12.61 -22.82
C THR A 413 32.48 11.73 -23.58
N VAL A 414 32.03 10.78 -24.40
CA VAL A 414 32.88 9.98 -25.31
C VAL A 414 33.63 10.91 -26.27
N ALA A 415 32.94 11.85 -26.91
CA ALA A 415 33.59 12.82 -27.81
C ALA A 415 34.64 13.66 -27.06
N ALA A 416 34.33 14.10 -25.83
CA ALA A 416 35.23 14.88 -25.01
C ALA A 416 36.47 14.08 -24.54
N TYR A 417 36.34 12.80 -24.20
CA TYR A 417 37.47 11.94 -23.85
C TYR A 417 38.31 11.59 -25.08
N ASN A 418 37.69 11.25 -26.22
CA ASN A 418 38.42 10.99 -27.47
C ASN A 418 39.19 12.22 -27.98
N GLY A 419 38.69 13.44 -27.74
CA GLY A 419 39.42 14.67 -28.05
C GLY A 419 40.67 14.90 -27.19
N ARG A 420 40.75 14.30 -25.99
CA ARG A 420 41.92 14.37 -25.09
C ARG A 420 42.89 13.20 -25.29
N ALA A 421 42.38 12.07 -25.80
CA ALA A 421 43.16 10.89 -26.11
C ALA A 421 44.20 11.14 -27.24
N PRO A 422 45.18 10.25 -27.45
CA PRO A 422 46.12 10.36 -28.56
C PRO A 422 45.40 10.40 -29.91
N GLN A 423 45.90 11.20 -30.82
CA GLN A 423 45.36 11.36 -32.18
C GLN A 423 46.18 10.53 -33.17
N LYS A 424 45.70 10.43 -34.42
CA LYS A 424 46.34 9.63 -35.47
C LYS A 424 47.84 9.91 -35.65
N ALA A 425 48.26 11.18 -35.52
CA ALA A 425 49.66 11.57 -35.59
C ALA A 425 50.48 11.04 -34.40
N ASP A 426 49.92 11.09 -33.19
CA ASP A 426 50.57 10.58 -31.97
C ASP A 426 50.80 9.06 -32.10
N VAL A 427 49.81 8.31 -32.59
CA VAL A 427 49.91 6.85 -32.81
C VAL A 427 51.00 6.50 -33.82
N PHE A 428 51.10 7.27 -34.90
CA PHE A 428 52.14 7.08 -35.93
C PHE A 428 53.54 7.38 -35.39
N GLN A 429 53.70 8.44 -34.60
CA GLN A 429 54.99 8.81 -33.99
C GLN A 429 55.50 7.73 -33.03
N GLU A 430 54.59 7.08 -32.30
CA GLU A 430 54.90 5.95 -31.41
C GLU A 430 55.12 4.62 -32.15
N GLY A 431 54.99 4.60 -33.49
CA GLY A 431 55.13 3.37 -34.30
C GLY A 431 54.05 2.32 -34.03
N LYS A 432 52.91 2.72 -33.44
CA LYS A 432 51.79 1.84 -33.11
C LYS A 432 50.72 1.86 -34.20
N LYS A 433 49.75 0.94 -34.14
CA LYS A 433 48.62 0.86 -35.07
C LYS A 433 47.31 0.52 -34.35
N ALA A 434 46.19 0.80 -35.02
CA ALA A 434 44.88 0.44 -34.52
C ALA A 434 44.79 -1.06 -34.18
N GLY A 435 44.18 -1.38 -33.05
CA GLY A 435 44.08 -2.74 -32.51
C GLY A 435 45.21 -3.15 -31.57
N ASP A 436 46.35 -2.44 -31.57
CA ASP A 436 47.42 -2.69 -30.61
C ASP A 436 46.91 -2.49 -29.18
N ALA A 437 47.37 -3.33 -28.26
CA ALA A 437 47.01 -3.29 -26.85
C ALA A 437 47.94 -2.34 -26.09
N ILE A 438 47.36 -1.49 -25.25
CA ILE A 438 48.08 -0.59 -24.33
C ILE A 438 47.67 -0.99 -22.92
N GLN A 439 48.65 -1.42 -22.13
CA GLN A 439 48.44 -1.71 -20.71
C GLN A 439 48.45 -0.40 -19.93
N ILE A 440 47.35 -0.06 -19.29
CA ILE A 440 47.30 1.08 -18.38
C ILE A 440 47.76 0.61 -17.00
N GLY A 441 48.85 1.20 -16.49
CA GLY A 441 49.44 0.87 -15.19
C GLY A 441 48.63 1.40 -14.00
N CYS A 442 49.32 1.72 -12.90
CA CYS A 442 48.76 2.25 -11.65
C CYS A 442 47.64 1.38 -11.05
N TRP A 443 46.72 1.98 -10.29
CA TRP A 443 45.54 1.31 -9.74
C TRP A 443 44.55 0.83 -10.82
N ILE A 444 44.61 1.41 -12.03
CA ILE A 444 43.75 1.03 -13.16
C ILE A 444 44.08 -0.40 -13.59
N GLY A 445 45.30 -0.72 -14.00
CA GLY A 445 45.68 -2.10 -14.30
C GLY A 445 44.83 -2.81 -15.37
N GLU A 446 44.17 -2.05 -16.25
CA GLU A 446 43.34 -2.56 -17.35
C GLU A 446 44.01 -2.27 -18.69
N THR A 447 43.64 -3.02 -19.72
CA THR A 447 44.15 -2.85 -21.09
C THR A 447 43.12 -2.12 -21.95
N VAL A 448 43.57 -1.18 -22.78
CA VAL A 448 42.76 -0.57 -23.84
C VAL A 448 43.37 -0.92 -25.21
N ARG A 449 42.54 -1.00 -26.26
CA ARG A 449 43.03 -1.16 -27.63
C ARG A 449 42.98 0.16 -28.37
N ILE A 450 44.00 0.45 -29.18
CA ILE A 450 44.02 1.65 -30.01
C ILE A 450 42.81 1.61 -30.96
N PRO A 451 41.89 2.59 -30.91
CA PRO A 451 40.71 2.60 -31.76
C PRO A 451 41.08 2.92 -33.22
N GLN A 452 40.11 2.77 -34.12
CA GLN A 452 40.23 3.29 -35.48
C GLN A 452 40.07 4.82 -35.42
N LEU A 453 41.10 5.57 -35.83
CA LEU A 453 41.22 7.03 -35.73
C LEU A 453 41.15 7.76 -37.08
#